data_AF-A0A090SP59-F1
#
_entry.id   AF-A0A090SP59-F1
#
_cell.length_a   1.000
_cell.length_b   1.000
_cell.length_c   1.000
_cell.angle_alpha   90.00
_cell.angle_beta   90.00
_cell.angle_gamma   90.00
#
_symmetry.space_group_name_H-M   'P 1'
#
loop_
_entity.id
_entity.type
_entity.pdbx_description
1 polymer ?
#
loop_
_entity_poly.entity_id
_entity_poly.type
_entity_poly.pdbx_seq_one_letter_code
_entity_poly.pdbx_strand_id
1 'polypeptide(L)' 'MNIVKDDLKGPQIKALLQEHLDDMYATSPAESVHALDIDALRHSNVEFWTAWNGESLLGCIALKL' A
#
# COMPACT_ATOMS: atom_id res chain seq x y z
N MET A 1 -11.38 8.19 13.40
CA MET A 1 -10.39 7.25 12.84
C MET A 1 -11.08 5.93 12.55
N ASN A 2 -10.98 5.43 11.31
CA ASN A 2 -11.65 4.22 10.84
C ASN A 2 -10.65 3.31 10.13
N ILE A 3 -10.72 2.00 10.34
CA ILE A 3 -9.88 1.01 9.66
C ILE A 3 -10.82 0.07 8.91
N VAL A 4 -10.64 -0.03 7.59
CA VAL A 4 -11.55 -0.78 6.72
C VAL A 4 -10.77 -1.69 5.78
N LYS A 5 -11.37 -2.81 5.37
CA LYS A 5 -10.84 -3.60 4.26
C LYS A 5 -10.90 -2.77 3.00
N ASP A 6 -9.82 -2.81 2.23
CA ASP A 6 -9.65 -2.02 1.03
C ASP A 6 -9.27 -2.93 -0.13
N ASP A 7 -9.78 -2.61 -1.31
CA ASP A 7 -9.62 -3.43 -2.52
C ASP A 7 -8.48 -2.94 -3.43
N LEU A 8 -7.68 -1.99 -2.96
CA LEU A 8 -6.51 -1.41 -3.65
C LEU A 8 -6.88 -0.71 -4.97
N LYS A 9 -8.13 -0.29 -5.17
CA LYS A 9 -8.55 0.39 -6.41
C LYS A 9 -8.57 1.90 -6.30
N GLY A 10 -8.69 2.44 -5.08
CA GLY A 10 -8.80 3.87 -4.83
C GLY A 10 -7.58 4.67 -5.33
N PRO A 11 -7.77 5.91 -5.81
CA PRO A 11 -6.65 6.75 -6.23
C PRO A 11 -5.73 7.14 -5.06
N GLN A 12 -6.28 7.33 -3.86
CA GLN A 12 -5.49 7.69 -2.67
C GLN A 12 -4.49 6.59 -2.29
N ILE A 13 -4.92 5.33 -2.34
CA ILE A 13 -4.03 4.21 -1.98
C ILE A 13 -2.96 3.97 -3.05
N LYS A 14 -3.30 4.13 -4.33
CA LYS A 14 -2.31 4.07 -5.43
C LYS A 14 -1.25 5.15 -5.29
N ALA A 15 -1.66 6.38 -4.96
CA ALA A 15 -0.73 7.49 -4.74
C ALA A 15 0.21 7.19 -3.56
N LEU A 16 -0.33 6.70 -2.43
CA LEU A 16 0.47 6.34 -1.26
C LEU A 16 1.51 5.24 -1.57
N LEU A 17 1.10 4.19 -2.30
CA LEU A 17 2.01 3.11 -2.67
C LEU A 17 3.09 3.57 -3.66
N GLN A 18 2.73 4.44 -4.61
CA GLN A 18 3.69 4.99 -5.56
C GLN A 18 4.70 5.89 -4.87
N GLU A 19 4.27 6.78 -3.97
CA GLU A 19 5.16 7.63 -3.17
C GLU A 19 6.16 6.78 -2.38
N HIS A 20 5.69 5.72 -1.73
CA HIS A 20 6.56 4.80 -1.00
C HIS A 20 7.61 4.12 -1.91
N LEU A 21 7.21 3.69 -3.10
CA LEU A 21 8.11 3.09 -4.08
C LEU A 21 9.15 4.10 -4.58
N ASP A 22 8.71 5.32 -4.92
CA ASP A 22 9.59 6.39 -5.39
C ASP A 22 10.65 6.73 -4.34
N ASP A 23 10.27 6.79 -3.06
CA ASP A 23 11.19 6.98 -1.94
C ASP A 23 12.20 5.84 -1.80
N MET A 24 11.77 4.59 -1.95
CA MET A 24 12.67 3.42 -1.93
C MET A 24 13.68 3.49 -3.08
N TYR A 25 13.24 3.81 -4.30
CA TYR A 25 14.12 3.94 -5.46
C TYR A 25 15.09 5.12 -5.34
N ALA A 26 14.69 6.21 -4.68
CA ALA A 26 15.56 7.37 -4.46
C ALA A 26 16.64 7.11 -3.40
N THR A 27 16.36 6.26 -2.41
CA THR A 27 17.21 6.10 -1.22
C THR A 27 17.97 4.79 -1.16
N SER A 28 17.56 3.77 -1.93
CA SER A 28 18.18 2.44 -1.92
C SER A 28 18.78 2.09 -3.30
N PRO A 29 19.86 1.28 -3.34
CA PRO A 29 20.32 0.68 -4.58
C PRO A 29 19.16 -0.09 -5.24
N ALA A 30 19.07 -0.08 -6.57
CA ALA A 30 18.01 -0.77 -7.32
C ALA A 30 17.90 -2.27 -6.97
N GLU A 31 19.02 -2.86 -6.54
CA GLU A 31 19.14 -4.26 -6.12
C GLU A 31 18.49 -4.56 -4.75
N SER A 32 18.10 -3.53 -3.99
CA SER A 32 17.60 -3.62 -2.61
C SER A 32 16.18 -3.08 -2.44
N VAL A 33 15.44 -2.89 -3.54
CA VAL A 33 14.01 -2.53 -3.49
C VAL A 33 13.17 -3.80 -3.50
N HIS A 34 12.79 -4.28 -2.32
CA HIS A 34 11.95 -5.47 -2.14
C HIS A 34 10.50 -5.09 -1.84
N ALA A 35 9.85 -4.40 -2.78
CA ALA A 35 8.45 -4.05 -2.67
C ALA A 35 7.57 -5.02 -3.46
N LEU A 36 6.42 -5.39 -2.88
CA LEU A 36 5.37 -6.10 -3.60
C LEU A 36 4.63 -5.11 -4.49
N ASP A 37 4.39 -5.47 -5.74
CA ASP A 37 3.53 -4.69 -6.62
C ASP A 37 2.06 -4.78 -6.20
N ILE A 38 1.24 -3.89 -6.79
CA ILE A 38 -0.21 -3.83 -6.49
C ILE A 38 -0.91 -5.13 -6.83
N ASP A 39 -0.46 -5.87 -7.85
CA ASP A 39 -1.10 -7.12 -8.26
C ASP A 39 -0.82 -8.24 -7.27
N ALA A 40 0.39 -8.30 -6.70
CA ALA A 40 0.76 -9.20 -5.63
C ALA A 40 0.03 -8.87 -4.32
N LEU A 41 -0.23 -7.59 -4.04
CA LEU A 41 -1.04 -7.15 -2.90
C LEU A 41 -2.53 -7.51 -3.05
N ARG A 42 -3.02 -7.70 -4.27
CA ARG A 42 -4.40 -8.13 -4.57
C ARG A 42 -4.58 -9.65 -4.57
N HIS A 43 -3.52 -10.41 -4.30
CA HIS A 43 -3.61 -11.85 -4.28
C HIS A 43 -4.65 -12.31 -3.24
N SER A 44 -5.41 -13.38 -3.53
CA SER A 44 -6.55 -13.81 -2.71
C SER A 44 -6.19 -14.28 -1.30
N ASN A 45 -4.91 -14.42 -0.99
CA ASN A 45 -4.38 -14.76 0.34
C ASN A 45 -3.82 -13.54 1.09
N VAL A 46 -4.02 -12.34 0.56
CA VAL A 46 -3.64 -11.09 1.22
C VAL A 46 -4.92 -10.36 1.61
N GLU A 47 -5.05 -10.02 2.89
CA GLU A 47 -6.03 -9.03 3.33
C GLU A 47 -5.38 -7.67 3.40
N PHE A 48 -5.95 -6.72 2.65
CA PHE A 48 -5.49 -5.34 2.63
C PHE A 48 -6.45 -4.43 3.39
N TRP A 49 -5.88 -3.55 4.21
CA TRP A 49 -6.61 -2.66 5.10
C TRP A 49 -6.05 -1.24 5.00
N THR A 50 -6.92 -0.23 5.14
CA THR A 50 -6.55 1.18 5.14
C THR A 50 -7.08 1.90 6.38
N ALA A 51 -6.28 2.81 6.92
CA ALA A 51 -6.63 3.65 8.06
C ALA A 51 -6.98 5.06 7.59
N TRP A 52 -8.15 5.56 7.99
CA TRP A 52 -8.70 6.84 7.56
C TRP A 52 -9.04 7.75 8.73
N ASN A 53 -8.89 9.05 8.54
CA ASN A 53 -9.43 10.08 9.42
C ASN A 53 -10.26 11.09 8.61
N GLY A 54 -11.58 10.90 8.61
CA GLY A 54 -12.44 11.58 7.66
C GLY A 54 -12.13 11.10 6.24
N GLU A 55 -11.79 12.03 5.35
CA GLU A 55 -11.40 11.75 3.96
C GLU A 55 -9.88 11.56 3.80
N SER A 56 -9.10 11.77 4.87
CA SER A 56 -7.65 11.66 4.82
C SER A 56 -7.20 10.21 5.05
N LEU A 57 -6.48 9.65 4.08
CA LEU A 57 -5.78 8.37 4.21
C LEU A 57 -4.53 8.55 5.07
N LEU A 58 -4.41 7.76 6.14
CA LEU A 58 -3.30 7.82 7.09
C LEU A 58 -2.26 6.72 6.86
N GLY A 59 -2.65 5.62 6.23
CA GLY A 59 -1.76 4.49 5.99
C GLY A 59 -2.51 3.21 5.62
N CYS A 60 -1.74 2.13 5.41
CA CYS A 60 -2.26 0.84 5.01
C CYS A 60 -1.51 -0.33 5.62
N ILE A 61 -2.14 -1.51 5.62
CA ILE A 61 -1.58 -2.78 6.08
C ILE A 61 -1.95 -3.86 5.08
N ALA A 62 -0.95 -4.66 4.66
CA ALA A 62 -1.16 -5.89 3.91
C ALA A 62 -0.79 -7.08 4.81
N LEU A 63 -1.73 -7.98 5.06
CA LEU A 63 -1.52 -9.18 5.86
C LEU A 63 -1.69 -10.41 4.98
N LYS A 64 -0.65 -11.25 4.90
CA LYS A 64 -0.75 -12.57 4.26
C LYS A 64 -1.33 -13.58 5.23
N LEU A 65 -2.38 -14.29 4.81
CA LEU A 65 -3.03 -15.39 5.53
C LEU A 65 -2.33 -16.74 5.27
#